data_AF-A0A2U1QKC8-F1
#
_entry.id   AF-A0A2U1QKC8-F1
#
_cell.length_a   1.000
_cell.length_b   1.000
_cell.length_c   1.000
_cell.angle_alpha   90.00
_cell.angle_beta   90.00
_cell.angle_gamma   90.00
#
_symmetry.space_group_name_H-M   'P 1'
#
loop_
_entity.id
_entity.type
_entity.pdbx_description
1 polymer ?
#
loop_
_entity_poly.entity_id
_entity_poly.type
_entity_poly.pdbx_seq_one_letter_code
_entity_poly.pdbx_strand_id
1 'polypeptide(L)'
;MESNKECSIAERWIKDQWAYKWKWEFELDGLFSVRSARKIIESSLLTTGNIVTRWCKNVPIKVNILMWRLMWDRLPTRMNLADKDIDIPSVLCPICNYEFDSSDHVFFKCDTAVQL
;
A
#
# COMPACT_ATOMS: atom_id res chain seq x y z
N MET A 1 9.00 19.59 -6.97
CA MET A 1 10.29 18.89 -7.14
C MET A 1 10.04 17.43 -6.80
N GLU A 2 9.37 16.72 -7.71
CA GLU A 2 9.21 15.25 -7.71
C GLU A 2 9.19 14.82 -9.18
N SER A 3 10.35 14.97 -9.82
CA SER A 3 10.68 14.24 -11.04
C SER A 3 10.95 12.79 -10.64
N ASN A 4 10.39 11.83 -11.38
CA ASN A 4 10.65 10.38 -11.34
C ASN A 4 9.65 9.52 -10.55
N LYS A 5 8.39 9.51 -11.00
CA LYS A 5 7.51 8.33 -10.85
C LYS A 5 7.50 7.49 -12.15
N GLU A 6 8.66 7.31 -12.77
CA GLU A 6 8.80 6.22 -13.71
C GLU A 6 8.82 4.93 -12.88
N CYS A 7 7.70 4.20 -12.94
CA CYS A 7 7.67 2.83 -12.46
C CYS A 7 8.61 2.04 -13.37
N SER A 8 9.88 1.88 -12.98
CA SER A 8 10.96 1.26 -13.76
C SER A 8 10.76 -0.26 -13.91
N ILE A 9 9.61 -0.67 -14.39
CA ILE A 9 9.35 -2.05 -14.82
C ILE A 9 9.94 -2.19 -16.22
N ALA A 10 11.27 -2.32 -16.30
CA ALA A 10 12.09 -2.51 -17.52
C ALA A 10 11.33 -2.39 -18.85
N GLU A 11 11.11 -1.16 -19.31
CA GLU A 11 10.45 -0.90 -20.59
C GLU A 11 11.51 -0.68 -21.66
N ARG A 12 11.82 -1.72 -22.45
CA ARG A 12 12.70 -1.59 -23.61
C ARG A 12 11.99 -2.01 -24.89
N TRP A 13 11.79 -1.03 -25.76
CA TRP A 13 11.29 -1.25 -27.12
C TRP A 13 12.43 -1.73 -28.03
N ILE A 14 12.18 -2.83 -28.74
CA ILE A 14 13.09 -3.38 -29.74
C ILE A 14 12.53 -3.07 -31.12
N LYS A 15 13.36 -2.49 -31.99
CA LYS A 15 13.02 -2.27 -33.40
C LYS A 15 13.12 -3.60 -34.15
N ASP A 16 12.00 -4.16 -34.55
CA ASP A 16 11.90 -5.35 -35.37
C ASP A 16 11.46 -4.95 -36.77
N GLN A 17 12.42 -4.93 -37.70
CA GLN A 17 12.42 -4.54 -39.12
C GLN A 17 11.49 -3.38 -39.58
N TRP A 18 10.22 -3.32 -39.18
CA TRP A 18 9.23 -2.29 -39.51
C TRP A 18 8.30 -1.88 -38.33
N ALA A 19 8.50 -2.42 -37.11
CA ALA A 19 7.70 -2.13 -35.93
C ALA A 19 8.54 -2.10 -34.64
N TYR A 20 8.01 -1.48 -33.57
CA TYR A 20 8.56 -1.60 -32.23
C TYR A 20 7.84 -2.71 -31.48
N LYS A 21 8.60 -3.66 -30.93
CA LYS A 21 8.10 -4.72 -30.06
C LYS A 21 8.60 -4.50 -28.65
N TRP A 22 7.69 -4.60 -27.69
CA TRP A 22 8.05 -4.56 -26.28
C TRP A 22 8.66 -5.91 -25.86
N LYS A 23 9.74 -5.88 -25.07
CA LYS A 23 10.39 -7.08 -24.53
C LYS A 23 10.50 -6.98 -23.01
N TRP A 24 10.10 -8.06 -22.34
CA TRP A 24 10.26 -8.21 -20.90
C TRP A 24 11.70 -8.61 -20.55
N GLU A 25 12.41 -7.83 -19.73
CA GLU A 25 13.83 -8.11 -19.41
C GLU A 25 14.02 -9.15 -18.29
N PHE A 26 12.96 -9.48 -17.54
CA PHE A 26 13.05 -10.34 -16.37
C PHE A 26 12.69 -11.81 -16.63
N GLU A 27 12.63 -12.20 -17.91
CA GLU A 27 12.55 -13.59 -18.34
C GLU A 27 13.41 -13.79 -19.61
N LEU A 28 13.98 -14.97 -19.77
CA LEU A 28 14.92 -15.28 -20.86
C LEU A 28 14.24 -15.30 -22.24
N ASP A 29 12.96 -15.67 -22.28
CA ASP A 29 12.14 -15.69 -23.50
C ASP A 29 11.69 -14.28 -23.93
N GLY A 30 11.90 -13.27 -23.09
CA GLY A 30 11.46 -11.91 -23.34
C GLY A 30 9.95 -11.70 -23.21
N LEU A 31 9.21 -12.69 -22.72
CA LEU A 31 7.75 -12.65 -22.60
C LEU A 31 7.34 -12.15 -21.22
N PHE A 32 6.27 -11.35 -21.21
CA PHE A 32 5.66 -10.95 -19.95
C PHE A 32 4.99 -12.13 -19.26
N SER A 33 5.20 -12.24 -17.96
CA SER A 33 4.33 -13.04 -17.11
C SER A 33 3.97 -12.28 -15.84
N VAL A 34 2.75 -12.48 -15.36
CA VAL A 34 2.32 -11.93 -14.06
C VAL A 34 3.23 -12.46 -12.93
N ARG A 35 3.76 -13.67 -13.08
CA ARG A 35 4.67 -14.31 -12.13
C ARG A 35 6.00 -13.56 -12.01
N SER A 36 6.65 -13.22 -13.13
CA SER A 36 7.92 -12.50 -13.15
C SER A 36 7.75 -11.07 -12.62
N ALA A 37 6.70 -10.37 -13.06
CA ALA A 37 6.34 -9.04 -12.57
C ALA A 37 6.14 -9.03 -11.05
N ARG A 38 5.36 -9.98 -10.53
CA ARG A 38 5.10 -10.13 -9.11
C ARG A 38 6.38 -10.33 -8.29
N LYS A 39 7.31 -11.18 -8.75
CA LYS A 39 8.58 -11.42 -8.04
C LYS A 39 9.40 -10.15 -7.87
N ILE A 40 9.46 -9.31 -8.90
CA ILE A 40 10.21 -8.04 -8.86
C ILE A 40 9.59 -7.10 -7.83
N ILE A 41 8.26 -6.94 -7.89
CA ILE A 41 7.51 -6.11 -6.95
C ILE A 41 7.68 -6.63 -5.52
N GLU A 42 7.59 -7.95 -5.32
CA GLU A 42 7.81 -8.56 -4.01
C GLU A 42 9.24 -8.32 -3.51
N SER A 43 10.25 -8.45 -4.37
CA SER A 43 11.65 -8.21 -3.99
C SER A 43 11.95 -6.74 -3.64
N SER A 44 11.24 -5.79 -4.24
CA SER A 44 11.46 -4.36 -3.99
C SER A 44 10.62 -3.81 -2.83
N LEU A 45 9.42 -4.36 -2.61
CA LEU A 45 8.49 -3.89 -1.58
C LEU A 45 8.59 -4.67 -0.27
N LEU A 46 8.96 -5.94 -0.31
CA LEU A 46 9.06 -6.79 0.87
C LEU A 46 10.49 -6.76 1.42
N THR A 47 10.93 -5.58 1.86
CA THR A 47 12.16 -5.46 2.67
C THR A 47 11.96 -6.31 3.92
N THR A 48 12.88 -7.24 4.13
CA THR A 48 12.89 -8.31 5.14
C THR A 48 12.32 -7.90 6.50
N GLY A 49 11.04 -8.21 6.72
CA GLY A 49 10.35 -8.01 7.99
C GLY A 49 9.30 -9.09 8.15
N ASN A 50 9.64 -10.16 8.85
CA ASN A 50 8.83 -11.38 9.03
C ASN A 50 7.60 -11.18 9.93
N ILE A 51 6.80 -10.13 9.74
CA ILE A 51 5.47 -10.06 10.35
C ILE A 51 4.52 -10.81 9.42
N VAL A 52 4.46 -12.12 9.60
CA VAL A 52 3.53 -12.97 8.85
C VAL A 52 2.11 -12.54 9.20
N THR A 53 1.34 -12.15 8.19
CA THR A 53 -0.08 -11.84 8.38
C THR A 53 -0.82 -13.12 8.77
N ARG A 54 -1.32 -13.19 10.01
CA ARG A 54 -2.09 -14.34 10.50
C ARG A 54 -3.58 -14.11 10.27
N TRP A 55 -4.16 -14.89 9.36
CA TRP A 55 -5.60 -14.88 9.12
C TRP A 55 -6.36 -15.72 10.16
N CYS A 56 -7.38 -15.16 10.78
CA CYS A 56 -8.27 -15.89 11.67
C CYS A 56 -9.42 -16.52 10.87
N LYS A 57 -9.54 -17.86 10.89
CA LYS A 57 -10.59 -18.57 10.14
C LYS A 57 -12.00 -18.38 10.71
N ASN A 58 -12.10 -17.93 11.96
CA ASN A 58 -13.36 -17.82 12.69
C ASN A 58 -14.05 -16.46 12.50
N VAL A 59 -13.45 -15.54 11.75
CA VAL A 59 -14.02 -14.21 11.49
C VAL A 59 -14.25 -14.00 9.99
N PRO A 60 -15.24 -13.18 9.61
CA PRO A 60 -15.42 -12.79 8.23
C PRO A 60 -14.16 -12.16 7.63
N ILE A 61 -13.92 -12.38 6.34
CA ILE A 61 -12.73 -11.87 5.63
C ILE A 61 -12.54 -10.36 5.78
N LYS A 62 -13.63 -9.59 5.85
CA LYS A 62 -13.59 -8.13 6.08
C LYS A 62 -12.93 -7.74 7.40
N VAL A 63 -13.15 -8.51 8.47
CA VAL A 63 -12.56 -8.24 9.80
C VAL A 63 -11.07 -8.51 9.75
N ASN A 64 -10.70 -9.61 9.13
CA ASN A 64 -9.32 -9.99 8.83
C ASN A 64 -8.59 -8.87 8.05
N ILE A 65 -9.20 -8.33 6.99
CA ILE A 65 -8.62 -7.23 6.20
C ILE A 65 -8.49 -5.95 7.04
N LEU A 66 -9.50 -5.63 7.86
CA LEU A 66 -9.45 -4.47 8.76
C LEU A 66 -8.27 -4.58 9.72
N MET A 67 -8.11 -5.74 10.39
CA MET A 67 -7.01 -5.98 11.32
C MET A 67 -5.65 -5.94 10.62
N TRP A 68 -5.54 -6.50 9.42
CA TRP A 68 -4.32 -6.37 8.63
C TRP A 68 -3.99 -4.89 8.33
N ARG A 69 -4.97 -4.09 7.91
CA ARG A 69 -4.73 -2.65 7.69
C ARG A 69 -4.34 -1.92 8.96
N LEU A 70 -4.97 -2.24 10.10
CA LEU A 70 -4.66 -1.66 11.40
C LEU A 70 -3.21 -1.96 11.82
N MET A 71 -2.78 -3.23 11.74
CA MET A 71 -1.43 -3.66 12.15
C MET A 71 -0.31 -3.01 11.35
N TRP A 72 -0.57 -2.64 10.10
CA TRP A 72 0.42 -2.01 9.22
C TRP A 72 0.26 -0.48 9.11
N ASP A 73 -0.60 0.10 9.96
CA ASP A 73 -1.00 1.51 9.93
C ASP A 73 -1.39 2.00 8.52
N ARG A 74 -2.24 1.22 7.85
CA ARG A 74 -2.72 1.46 6.49
C ARG A 74 -4.20 1.84 6.45
N LEU A 75 -4.76 2.28 7.57
CA LEU A 75 -6.09 2.87 7.58
C LEU A 75 -6.02 4.31 7.04
N PRO A 76 -7.08 4.79 6.39
CA PRO A 76 -7.14 6.15 5.84
C PRO A 76 -7.44 7.18 6.94
N THR A 77 -6.64 7.17 8.01
CA THR A 77 -6.70 8.18 9.06
C THR A 77 -6.10 9.49 8.53
N ARG A 78 -6.50 10.64 9.07
CA ARG A 78 -5.98 11.95 8.63
C ARG A 78 -4.46 12.04 8.82
N MET A 79 -3.91 11.44 9.87
CA MET A 79 -2.44 11.31 10.03
C MET A 79 -1.83 10.55 8.85
N ASN A 80 -2.36 9.37 8.51
CA ASN A 80 -1.83 8.56 7.40
C ASN A 80 -2.03 9.20 6.02
N LEU A 81 -3.00 10.10 5.87
CA LEU A 81 -3.20 10.89 4.66
C LEU A 81 -2.21 12.06 4.58
N ALA A 82 -2.00 12.78 5.68
CA ALA A 82 -0.98 13.83 5.78
C ALA A 82 0.43 13.29 5.49
N ASP A 83 0.77 12.11 6.02
CA ASP A 83 2.06 11.45 5.76
C ASP A 83 2.27 11.06 4.28
N LYS A 84 1.20 11.09 3.47
CA LYS A 84 1.24 10.86 2.02
C LYS A 84 1.13 12.15 1.22
N ASP A 85 1.33 13.30 1.86
CA ASP A 85 1.21 14.63 1.28
C ASP A 85 -0.17 14.89 0.63
N ILE A 86 -1.22 14.25 1.15
CA ILE A 86 -2.59 14.52 0.73
C ILE A 86 -3.09 15.74 1.49
N ASP A 87 -3.51 16.77 0.74
CA ASP A 87 -4.08 17.99 1.33
C ASP A 87 -5.36 17.67 2.09
N ILE A 88 -5.34 17.95 3.39
CA ILE A 88 -6.44 17.74 4.31
C ILE A 88 -6.60 18.95 5.22
N PRO A 89 -7.84 19.34 5.58
CA PRO A 89 -8.08 20.57 6.32
C PRO A 89 -7.58 20.53 7.77
N SER A 90 -7.43 19.33 8.35
CA SER A 90 -6.96 19.13 9.72
C SER A 90 -6.54 17.67 9.93
N VAL A 91 -5.56 17.45 10.80
CA VAL A 91 -5.12 16.13 11.28
C VAL A 91 -5.84 15.66 12.55
N LEU A 92 -6.73 16.49 13.11
CA LEU A 92 -7.48 16.14 14.31
C LEU A 92 -8.53 15.05 14.03
N CYS A 93 -8.82 14.22 15.02
CA CYS A 93 -9.82 13.17 14.97
C CYS A 93 -11.19 13.78 14.64
N PRO A 94 -11.91 13.30 13.61
CA PRO A 94 -13.22 13.82 13.25
C PRO A 94 -14.31 13.51 14.27
N ILE A 95 -14.07 12.59 15.22
CA ILE A 95 -15.03 12.16 16.24
C ILE A 95 -14.97 13.09 17.46
N CYS A 96 -13.79 13.26 18.06
CA CYS A 96 -13.62 14.07 19.27
C CYS A 96 -13.13 15.51 18.99
N ASN A 97 -12.58 15.76 17.80
CA ASN A 97 -12.02 17.04 17.36
C ASN A 97 -10.97 17.64 18.32
N TYR A 98 -10.25 16.79 19.05
CA TYR A 98 -9.30 17.20 20.10
C TYR A 98 -7.91 16.56 19.93
N GLU A 99 -7.86 15.24 19.79
CA GLU A 99 -6.64 14.45 19.60
C GLU A 99 -6.36 14.17 18.13
N PHE A 100 -5.16 13.70 17.79
CA PHE A 100 -4.82 13.35 16.41
C PHE A 100 -5.60 12.14 15.89
N ASP A 101 -6.03 12.20 14.63
CA ASP A 101 -6.69 11.09 13.95
C ASP A 101 -5.67 10.00 13.59
N SER A 102 -5.35 9.16 14.56
CA SER A 102 -4.47 8.00 14.41
C SER A 102 -5.25 6.71 14.59
N SER A 103 -4.74 5.61 14.03
CA SER A 103 -5.34 4.28 14.19
C SER A 103 -5.48 3.90 15.67
N ASP A 104 -4.49 4.28 16.48
CA ASP A 104 -4.46 4.00 17.91
C ASP A 104 -5.51 4.82 18.67
N HIS A 105 -5.67 6.10 18.32
CA HIS A 105 -6.67 6.96 18.93
C HIS A 105 -8.09 6.50 18.59
N VAL A 106 -8.40 6.33 17.30
CA VAL A 106 -9.75 6.02 16.82
C VAL A 106 -10.27 4.69 17.40
N PHE A 107 -9.41 3.69 17.56
CA PHE A 107 -9.84 2.37 18.03
C PHE A 107 -9.73 2.16 19.54
N PHE A 108 -8.82 2.84 20.24
CA PHE A 108 -8.51 2.50 21.63
C PHE A 108 -8.54 3.67 22.62
N LYS A 109 -8.40 4.93 22.18
CA LYS A 109 -8.22 6.09 23.09
C LYS A 109 -9.28 7.19 22.92
N CYS A 110 -10.11 7.12 21.88
CA CYS A 110 -11.12 8.13 21.66
C CYS A 110 -12.31 7.91 22.60
N ASP A 111 -12.34 8.66 23.71
CA ASP A 111 -13.41 8.58 24.73
C ASP A 111 -14.80 8.80 24.12
N THR A 112 -14.91 9.73 23.17
CA THR A 112 -16.15 10.02 22.46
C THR A 112 -16.61 8.86 21.58
N ALA A 113 -15.67 8.09 21.00
CA ALA A 113 -16.01 6.92 20.18
C ALA A 113 -16.50 5.73 21.03
N VAL A 114 -16.01 5.60 22.26
CA VAL A 114 -16.42 4.53 23.20
C VAL A 114 -17.84 4.74 23.72
N GLN A 115 -18.34 5.98 23.71
CA GLN A 115 -19.67 6.35 24.20
C GLN A 115 -20.79 6.27 23.14
N LEU A 116 -20.45 5.91 21.89
CA LEU A 116 -21.40 5.71 20.79
C LEU A 116 -21.88 4.25 20.71
#